data_AF-A0A352CDD2-F1
#
_entry.id   AF-A0A352CDD2-F1
#
_cell.length_a   1.000
_cell.length_b   1.000
_cell.length_c   1.000
_cell.angle_alpha   90.00
_cell.angle_beta   90.00
_cell.angle_gamma   90.00
#
_symmetry.space_group_name_H-M   'P 1'
#
loop_
_entity.id
_entity.type
_entity.pdbx_description
1 polymer ?
#
loop_
_entity_poly.entity_id
_entity_poly.type
_entity_poly.pdbx_seq_one_letter_code
_entity_poly.pdbx_strand_id
1 'polypeptide(L)'
;DEAFFCYCEDVDLGFRLQLAGFDCVFDPVLRIDHVGSGVSGQMSAFSTFHGARNRVWAYVKSMPIMLLVLTLPGHMALTLYVLARNAFTPRFWPMARGLAAGVTKATAMRQKGQSNRRARRISLWQLARRFAWNPWRMSARKPHVRMFSDQ
;
A
#
# COMPACT_ATOMS: atom_id res chain seq x y z
N ASP A 1 3.80 12.75 -2.07
CA ASP A 1 2.75 13.20 -3.01
C ASP A 1 1.61 13.74 -2.18
N GLU A 2 1.42 15.05 -2.26
CA GLU A 2 0.42 15.79 -1.47
C GLU A 2 -1.00 15.25 -1.65
N ALA A 3 -1.29 14.59 -2.77
CA ALA A 3 -2.61 14.00 -3.01
C ALA A 3 -3.03 13.01 -1.92
N PHE A 4 -2.08 12.29 -1.32
CA PHE A 4 -2.37 11.31 -0.27
C PHE A 4 -2.83 11.98 1.04
N PHE A 5 -2.37 13.20 1.31
CA PHE A 5 -2.46 13.89 2.60
C PHE A 5 -1.77 13.13 3.76
N CYS A 6 -2.26 11.94 4.11
CA CYS A 6 -1.67 11.03 5.10
C CYS A 6 -2.11 9.57 4.84
N TYR A 7 -1.39 8.60 5.39
CA TYR A 7 -1.47 7.16 5.15
C TYR A 7 -1.12 6.71 3.73
N CYS A 8 -0.26 5.70 3.63
CA CYS A 8 0.25 5.10 2.39
C CYS A 8 1.14 6.02 1.53
N GLU A 9 1.46 7.23 1.99
CA GLU A 9 2.50 8.08 1.39
C GLU A 9 3.89 7.45 1.49
N ASP A 10 4.13 6.75 2.60
CA ASP A 10 5.30 5.92 2.88
C ASP A 10 5.38 4.73 1.92
N VAL A 11 4.26 4.04 1.68
CA VAL A 11 4.14 2.96 0.72
C VAL A 11 4.40 3.45 -0.71
N ASP A 12 3.85 4.60 -1.11
CA ASP A 12 4.13 5.21 -2.43
C ASP A 12 5.61 5.57 -2.58
N LEU A 13 6.21 6.19 -1.55
CA LEU A 13 7.63 6.55 -1.56
C LEU A 13 8.52 5.29 -1.66
N GLY A 14 8.31 4.30 -0.81
CA GLY A 14 9.05 3.04 -0.82
C GLY A 14 8.91 2.30 -2.14
N PHE A 15 7.70 2.27 -2.72
CA PHE A 15 7.49 1.65 -4.03
C PHE A 15 8.22 2.41 -5.15
N ARG A 16 8.26 3.75 -5.11
CA ARG A 16 9.03 4.55 -6.08
C ARG A 16 10.53 4.32 -5.95
N LEU A 17 11.06 4.25 -4.73
CA LEU A 17 12.46 3.89 -4.48
C LEU A 17 12.77 2.51 -5.05
N GLN A 18 11.88 1.54 -4.84
CA GLN A 18 12.03 0.21 -5.40
C GLN A 18 11.99 0.21 -6.93
N LEU A 19 11.10 0.98 -7.56
CA LEU A 19 11.09 1.14 -9.02
C LEU A 19 12.40 1.73 -9.53
N ALA A 20 13.01 2.65 -8.79
CA ALA A 20 14.31 3.25 -9.12
C ALA A 20 15.51 2.32 -8.84
N GLY A 21 15.29 1.12 -8.31
CA GLY A 21 16.31 0.10 -8.07
C GLY A 21 16.82 0.01 -6.64
N PHE A 22 16.48 0.98 -5.78
CA PHE A 22 16.86 0.95 -4.37
C PHE A 22 16.16 -0.19 -3.62
N ASP A 23 16.81 -0.71 -2.59
CA ASP A 23 16.21 -1.65 -1.65
C ASP A 23 15.70 -0.92 -0.41
N CYS A 24 14.55 -1.37 0.09
CA CYS A 24 14.02 -0.96 1.38
C CYS A 24 14.31 -2.08 2.37
N VAL A 25 15.24 -1.83 3.29
CA VAL A 25 15.73 -2.81 4.26
C VAL A 25 15.16 -2.53 5.64
N PHE A 26 14.98 -3.60 6.42
CA PHE A 26 14.61 -3.51 7.83
C PHE A 26 15.78 -4.00 8.66
N ASP A 27 16.32 -3.11 9.50
CA ASP A 27 17.38 -3.43 10.45
C ASP A 27 16.74 -3.71 11.84
N PRO A 28 16.81 -4.95 12.34
CA PRO A 28 16.23 -5.30 13.64
C PRO A 28 17.02 -4.76 14.84
N VAL A 29 18.26 -4.30 14.63
CA VAL A 29 19.14 -3.76 15.67
C VAL A 29 18.81 -2.28 15.93
N LEU A 30 18.49 -1.52 14.87
CA LEU A 30 18.07 -0.13 14.99
C LEU A 30 16.66 -0.02 15.58
N ARG A 31 16.55 0.58 16.77
CA ARG A 31 15.28 0.75 17.50
C ARG A 31 14.98 2.22 17.71
N ILE A 32 13.77 2.61 17.34
CA ILE A 32 13.24 3.98 17.52
C ILE A 32 11.86 3.85 18.15
N ASP A 33 11.63 4.59 19.23
CA ASP A 33 10.32 4.62 19.88
C ASP A 33 9.36 5.52 19.11
N HIS A 34 8.16 5.01 18.84
CA HIS A 34 7.13 5.73 18.09
C HIS A 34 5.76 5.56 18.75
N VAL A 35 5.10 6.70 19.03
CA VAL A 35 3.71 6.71 19.48
C VAL A 35 2.77 6.62 18.29
N GLY A 36 2.33 5.39 18.00
CA GLY A 36 1.35 5.14 16.94
C GLY A 36 0.01 5.80 17.22
N SER A 37 -0.58 6.42 16.20
CA SER A 37 -1.93 7.02 16.25
C SER A 37 -2.13 8.17 17.25
N GLY A 38 -1.05 8.84 17.69
CA GLY A 38 -1.14 9.94 18.66
C GLY A 38 -2.01 11.12 18.23
N VAL A 39 -2.09 11.42 16.92
CA VAL A 39 -2.87 12.55 16.39
C VAL A 39 -4.27 12.13 15.93
N SER A 40 -4.36 11.01 15.21
CA SER A 40 -5.60 10.62 14.52
C SER A 40 -6.48 9.66 15.31
N GLY A 41 -6.02 9.18 16.47
CA GLY A 41 -6.69 8.15 17.26
C GLY A 41 -6.58 6.76 16.61
N GLN A 42 -6.48 5.73 17.45
CA GLN A 42 -6.41 4.36 16.95
C GLN A 42 -7.69 3.99 16.20
N MET A 43 -7.54 3.52 14.96
CA MET A 43 -8.64 3.00 14.15
C MET A 43 -9.83 3.96 13.98
N SER A 44 -9.55 5.27 13.94
CA SER A 44 -10.59 6.29 13.77
C SER A 44 -11.26 6.23 12.39
N ALA A 45 -12.43 6.86 12.28
CA ALA A 45 -13.12 7.00 10.99
C ALA A 45 -12.23 7.73 9.96
N PHE A 46 -11.47 8.73 10.42
CA PHE A 46 -10.54 9.50 9.61
C PHE A 46 -9.40 8.62 9.06
N SER A 47 -8.72 7.83 9.91
CA SER A 47 -7.64 6.94 9.48
C SER A 47 -8.14 5.82 8.59
N THR A 48 -9.33 5.29 8.90
CA THR A 48 -9.96 4.21 8.13
C THR A 48 -10.34 4.67 6.72
N PHE A 49 -10.95 5.86 6.59
CA PHE A 49 -11.32 6.45 5.31
C PHE A 49 -10.07 6.71 4.44
N HIS A 50 -9.09 7.43 4.97
CA HIS A 50 -7.88 7.78 4.23
C HIS A 50 -7.06 6.54 3.87
N GLY A 51 -6.90 5.60 4.80
CA GLY A 51 -6.20 4.34 4.55
C GLY A 51 -6.90 3.48 3.49
N ALA A 52 -8.23 3.47 3.41
CA ALA A 52 -8.96 2.74 2.36
C ALA A 52 -8.83 3.41 0.99
N ARG A 53 -9.01 4.73 0.93
CA ARG A 53 -8.85 5.53 -0.29
C ARG A 53 -7.44 5.41 -0.86
N ASN A 54 -6.44 5.64 0.00
CA ASN A 54 -5.06 5.74 -0.42
C ASN A 54 -4.44 4.39 -0.77
N ARG A 55 -4.94 3.27 -0.24
CA ARG A 55 -4.53 1.93 -0.71
C ARG A 55 -4.86 1.70 -2.18
N VAL A 56 -6.05 2.13 -2.63
CA VAL A 56 -6.43 2.07 -4.05
C VAL A 56 -5.46 2.92 -4.86
N TRP A 57 -5.18 4.14 -4.41
CA TRP A 57 -4.27 5.06 -5.11
C TRP A 57 -2.84 4.54 -5.19
N ALA A 58 -2.27 4.08 -4.07
CA ALA A 58 -0.92 3.49 -4.04
C ALA A 58 -0.81 2.30 -4.99
N TYR A 59 -1.84 1.44 -5.03
CA TYR A 59 -1.89 0.29 -5.92
C TYR A 59 -1.92 0.69 -7.39
N VAL A 60 -2.77 1.64 -7.79
CA VAL A 60 -2.94 1.98 -9.22
C VAL A 60 -1.89 2.98 -9.73
N LYS A 61 -1.39 3.89 -8.90
CA LYS A 61 -0.60 5.05 -9.36
C LYS A 61 0.67 4.63 -10.09
N SER A 62 1.54 3.87 -9.41
CA SER A 62 2.89 3.58 -9.92
C SER A 62 3.07 2.14 -10.43
N MET A 63 2.09 1.24 -10.25
CA MET A 63 2.23 -0.17 -10.63
C MET A 63 2.38 -0.36 -12.15
N PRO A 64 3.38 -1.11 -12.65
CA PRO A 64 3.45 -1.47 -14.07
C PRO A 64 2.18 -2.21 -14.54
N ILE A 65 1.74 -1.96 -15.78
CA ILE A 65 0.42 -2.44 -16.25
C ILE A 65 0.27 -3.96 -16.19
N MET A 66 1.31 -4.73 -16.54
CA MET A 66 1.24 -6.19 -16.50
C MET A 66 1.02 -6.71 -15.08
N LEU A 67 1.81 -6.21 -14.11
CA LEU A 67 1.63 -6.59 -12.71
C LEU A 67 0.29 -6.11 -12.17
N LEU A 68 -0.15 -4.89 -12.52
CA LEU A 68 -1.45 -4.37 -12.12
C LEU A 68 -2.58 -5.33 -12.52
N VAL A 69 -2.61 -5.77 -13.79
CA VAL A 69 -3.66 -6.67 -14.29
C VAL A 69 -3.57 -8.04 -13.63
N LEU A 70 -2.37 -8.62 -13.55
CA LEU A 70 -2.17 -9.93 -12.95
C LEU A 70 -2.54 -9.97 -11.45
N THR A 71 -2.24 -8.91 -10.70
CA THR A 71 -2.53 -8.87 -9.26
C THR A 71 -3.91 -8.27 -8.93
N LEU A 72 -4.65 -7.73 -9.91
CA LEU A 72 -5.94 -7.07 -9.68
C LEU A 72 -6.98 -8.01 -9.05
N PRO A 73 -7.18 -9.26 -9.50
CA PRO A 73 -8.13 -10.17 -8.88
C PRO A 73 -7.81 -10.42 -7.39
N GLY A 74 -6.53 -10.63 -7.07
CA GLY A 74 -6.07 -10.81 -5.69
C GLY A 74 -6.27 -9.55 -4.84
N HIS A 75 -5.97 -8.37 -5.40
CA HIS A 75 -6.20 -7.09 -4.73
C HIS A 75 -7.68 -6.85 -4.43
N MET A 76 -8.57 -7.18 -5.37
CA MET A 76 -10.03 -7.10 -5.18
C MET A 76 -10.49 -8.08 -4.10
N ALA A 77 -10.07 -9.34 -4.15
CA ALA A 77 -10.42 -10.35 -3.16
C ALA A 77 -9.99 -9.94 -1.73
N LEU A 78 -8.75 -9.45 -1.56
CA LEU A 78 -8.26 -8.97 -0.27
C LEU A 78 -8.99 -7.72 0.22
N THR A 79 -9.35 -6.82 -0.70
CA THR A 79 -10.13 -5.62 -0.36
C THR A 79 -11.52 -5.98 0.13
N LEU A 80 -12.20 -6.90 -0.57
CA LEU A 80 -13.51 -7.42 -0.19
C LEU A 80 -13.44 -8.18 1.14
N TYR A 81 -12.41 -9.01 1.35
CA TYR A 81 -12.17 -9.70 2.61
C TYR A 81 -12.03 -8.73 3.79
N VAL A 82 -11.22 -7.67 3.64
CA VAL A 82 -11.04 -6.66 4.68
C VAL A 82 -12.34 -5.91 4.95
N LEU A 83 -13.11 -5.58 3.91
CA LEU A 83 -14.42 -4.94 4.07
C LEU A 83 -15.40 -5.84 4.82
N ALA A 84 -15.53 -7.11 4.41
CA ALA A 84 -16.39 -8.11 5.03
C ALA A 84 -16.04 -8.34 6.50
N ARG A 85 -14.74 -8.46 6.83
CA ARG A 85 -14.26 -8.60 8.21
C ARG A 85 -14.63 -7.42 9.12
N ASN A 86 -14.92 -6.25 8.54
CA ASN A 86 -15.31 -5.05 9.29
C ASN A 86 -16.81 -4.73 9.17
N ALA A 87 -17.64 -5.59 8.55
CA ALA A 87 -19.05 -5.34 8.24
C ALA A 87 -19.88 -4.89 9.45
N PHE A 88 -19.63 -5.50 10.61
CA PHE A 88 -20.37 -5.22 11.86
C PHE A 88 -19.58 -4.32 12.82
N THR A 89 -18.69 -3.48 12.29
CA THR A 89 -17.90 -2.55 13.10
C THR A 89 -18.17 -1.10 12.67
N PRO A 90 -17.94 -0.10 13.55
CA PRO A 90 -18.06 1.32 13.19
C PRO A 90 -17.15 1.74 12.01
N ARG A 91 -16.21 0.89 11.61
CA ARG A 91 -15.23 1.12 10.54
C ARG A 91 -15.77 0.84 9.15
N PHE A 92 -16.87 0.09 9.03
CA PHE A 92 -17.41 -0.34 7.73
C PHE A 92 -17.68 0.84 6.80
N TRP A 93 -18.50 1.80 7.26
CA TRP A 93 -18.90 2.94 6.43
C TRP A 93 -17.74 3.88 6.06
N PRO A 94 -16.85 4.28 6.99
CA PRO A 94 -15.65 5.02 6.63
C PRO A 94 -14.79 4.28 5.59
N MET A 95 -14.64 2.97 5.73
CA MET A 95 -13.87 2.15 4.79
C MET A 95 -14.53 2.11 3.40
N ALA A 96 -15.83 1.82 3.34
CA ALA A 96 -16.58 1.76 2.08
C ALA A 96 -16.56 3.10 1.35
N ARG A 97 -16.77 4.22 2.07
CA ARG A 97 -16.66 5.58 1.51
C ARG A 97 -15.26 5.87 1.01
N GLY A 98 -14.23 5.44 1.76
CA GLY A 98 -12.84 5.57 1.35
C GLY A 98 -12.52 4.80 0.07
N LEU A 99 -12.98 3.55 -0.04
CA LEU A 99 -12.84 2.73 -1.25
C LEU A 99 -13.51 3.37 -2.45
N ALA A 100 -14.76 3.84 -2.30
CA ALA A 100 -15.48 4.53 -3.36
C ALA A 100 -14.72 5.78 -3.84
N ALA A 101 -14.31 6.65 -2.91
CA ALA A 101 -13.49 7.82 -3.24
C ALA A 101 -12.15 7.46 -3.90
N GLY A 102 -11.57 6.32 -3.49
CA GLY A 102 -10.36 5.74 -4.08
C GLY A 102 -10.56 5.41 -5.56
N VAL A 103 -11.63 4.66 -5.86
CA VAL A 103 -12.00 4.23 -7.21
C VAL A 103 -12.35 5.43 -8.10
N THR A 104 -13.15 6.39 -7.61
CA THR A 104 -13.55 7.57 -8.39
C THR A 104 -12.34 8.36 -8.91
N LYS A 105 -11.24 8.44 -8.14
CA LYS A 105 -10.02 9.15 -8.55
C LYS A 105 -8.89 8.23 -9.04
N ALA A 106 -9.15 6.94 -9.23
CA ALA A 106 -8.12 5.96 -9.58
C ALA A 106 -7.43 6.28 -10.92
N THR A 107 -8.18 6.73 -11.93
CA THR A 107 -7.66 7.11 -13.24
C THR A 107 -6.77 8.36 -13.17
N ALA A 108 -7.19 9.39 -12.43
CA ALA A 108 -6.39 10.59 -12.20
C ALA A 108 -5.08 10.24 -11.47
N MET A 109 -5.14 9.38 -10.45
CA MET A 109 -3.95 8.91 -9.75
C MET A 109 -3.06 8.05 -10.64
N ARG A 110 -3.65 7.21 -11.50
CA ARG A 110 -2.94 6.45 -12.53
C ARG A 110 -2.19 7.39 -13.48
N GLN A 111 -2.77 8.50 -13.90
CA GLN A 111 -2.10 9.47 -14.76
C GLN A 111 -0.92 10.13 -14.04
N LYS A 112 -1.11 10.59 -12.79
CA LYS A 112 -0.05 11.20 -11.97
C LYS A 112 1.19 10.30 -11.80
N GLY A 113 1.02 8.98 -11.75
CA GLY A 113 2.14 8.04 -11.63
C GLY A 113 2.84 7.66 -12.94
N GLN A 114 2.57 8.36 -14.06
CA GLN A 114 3.21 8.07 -15.35
C GLN A 114 4.74 8.27 -15.32
N SER A 115 5.22 9.35 -14.71
CA SER A 115 6.66 9.61 -14.56
C SER A 115 7.35 8.49 -13.78
N ASN A 116 6.76 8.05 -12.66
CA ASN A 116 7.30 6.96 -11.84
C ASN A 116 7.48 5.66 -12.63
N ARG A 117 6.47 5.30 -13.45
CA ARG A 117 6.50 4.06 -14.26
C ARG A 117 7.53 4.14 -15.39
N ARG A 118 7.69 5.32 -16.00
CA ARG A 118 8.70 5.57 -17.04
C ARG A 118 10.12 5.57 -16.48
N ALA A 119 10.30 6.06 -15.25
CA ALA A 119 11.58 6.10 -14.55
C ALA A 119 11.99 4.76 -13.92
N ARG A 120 11.22 3.67 -14.10
CA ARG A 120 11.53 2.34 -13.57
C ARG A 120 12.85 1.82 -14.12
N ARG A 121 13.76 1.43 -13.22
CA ARG A 121 15.10 0.89 -13.52
C ARG A 121 15.22 -0.63 -13.34
N ILE A 122 14.26 -1.27 -12.67
CA ILE A 122 14.27 -2.73 -12.43
C ILE A 122 13.26 -3.47 -13.30
N SER A 123 13.53 -4.73 -13.64
CA SER A 123 12.61 -5.58 -14.41
C SER A 123 11.31 -5.88 -13.66
N LEU A 124 10.26 -6.31 -14.38
CA LEU A 124 9.00 -6.74 -13.75
C LEU A 124 9.22 -7.95 -12.83
N TRP A 125 10.15 -8.83 -13.16
CA TRP A 125 10.46 -9.98 -12.33
C TRP A 125 11.18 -9.57 -11.04
N GLN A 126 12.18 -8.68 -11.15
CA GLN A 126 12.84 -8.12 -9.96
C GLN A 126 11.80 -7.44 -9.06
N LEU A 127 10.87 -6.66 -9.61
CA LEU A 127 9.81 -6.01 -8.83
C LEU A 127 8.85 -7.03 -8.20
N ALA A 128 8.41 -8.05 -8.95
CA ALA A 128 7.50 -9.08 -8.44
C ALA A 128 8.11 -9.86 -7.25
N ARG A 129 9.42 -10.16 -7.30
CA ARG A 129 10.13 -10.79 -6.17
C ARG A 129 10.17 -9.93 -4.91
N ARG A 130 9.91 -8.62 -5.01
CA ARG A 130 9.87 -7.70 -3.87
C ARG A 130 8.52 -7.72 -3.13
N PHE A 131 7.47 -8.34 -3.70
CA PHE A 131 6.13 -8.38 -3.10
C PHE A 131 5.99 -9.50 -2.06
N ALA A 132 5.14 -9.24 -1.07
CA ALA A 132 4.69 -10.24 -0.12
C ALA A 132 3.56 -11.06 -0.74
N TRP A 133 3.87 -12.29 -1.18
CA TRP A 133 2.91 -13.18 -1.85
C TRP A 133 2.09 -14.06 -0.90
N ASN A 134 2.37 -14.03 0.40
CA ASN A 134 1.67 -14.87 1.39
C ASN A 134 0.52 -14.08 2.06
N PRO A 135 -0.74 -14.25 1.62
CA PRO A 135 -1.88 -13.51 2.18
C PRO A 135 -2.19 -13.88 3.63
N TRP A 136 -1.87 -15.10 4.06
CA TRP A 136 -2.08 -15.55 5.43
C TRP A 136 -1.16 -14.82 6.42
N ARG A 137 0.10 -14.61 6.04
CA ARG A 137 1.06 -13.82 6.82
C ARG A 137 0.58 -12.38 6.98
N MET A 138 0.01 -11.80 5.91
CA MET A 138 -0.57 -10.45 5.93
C MET A 138 -1.82 -10.38 6.83
N SER A 139 -2.71 -11.38 6.75
CA SER A 139 -3.92 -11.44 7.60
C SER A 139 -3.60 -11.56 9.09
N ALA A 140 -2.54 -12.31 9.41
CA ALA A 140 -1.99 -12.44 10.76
C ALA A 140 -1.17 -11.21 11.21
N ARG A 141 -1.07 -10.17 10.37
CA ARG A 141 -0.27 -8.95 10.63
C ARG A 141 1.19 -9.24 10.99
N LYS A 142 1.73 -10.37 10.51
CA LYS A 142 3.13 -10.73 10.76
C LYS A 142 4.03 -9.92 9.82
N PRO A 143 5.20 -9.44 10.30
CA PRO A 143 6.12 -8.69 9.46
C PRO A 143 6.59 -9.55 8.29
N HIS A 144 6.64 -8.97 7.09
CA HIS A 144 7.32 -9.53 5.93
C HIS A 144 8.52 -8.66 5.62
N VAL A 145 9.64 -9.00 6.24
CA VAL A 145 10.91 -8.28 6.09
C VAL A 145 11.86 -9.14 5.29
N ARG A 146 12.60 -8.51 4.38
CA ARG A 146 13.78 -9.12 3.79
C ARG A 146 14.94 -8.75 4.69
N MET A 147 15.62 -9.77 5.21
CA MET A 147 16.85 -9.54 5.96
C MET A 147 17.88 -8.97 4.99
N PHE A 148 18.58 -7.94 5.43
CA PHE A 148 19.84 -7.58 4.81
C PHE A 148 20.83 -8.66 5.27
N SER A 149 21.17 -9.59 4.38
CA SER A 149 22.30 -10.49 4.64
C SER A 149 23.56 -9.66 4.46
N ASP A 150 24.34 -9.55 5.53
CA ASP A 150 25.60 -8.82 5.55
C ASP A 150 26.46 -9.19 4.33
N GLN A 151 27.06 -8.17 3.71
CA GLN A 151 28.26 -8.36 2.91
C GLN A 151 29.43 -8.70 3.83
#